data_AF-A0A0K6G9A7-F1
#
_entry.id   AF-A0A0K6G9A7-F1
#
_cell.length_a   1.000
_cell.length_b   1.000
_cell.length_c   1.000
_cell.angle_alpha   90.00
_cell.angle_beta   90.00
_cell.angle_gamma   90.00
#
_symmetry.space_group_name_H-M   'P 1'
#
loop_
_entity.id
_entity.type
_entity.pdbx_description
1 polymer ?
#
loop_
_entity_poly.entity_id
_entity_poly.type
_entity_poly.pdbx_seq_one_letter_code
_entity_poly.pdbx_strand_id
1 'polypeptide(L)'
;MPRETPFALQRPLPRKFGPSLILNSVHLNYIEQLISQNPVIYQDEIQTLLPSTFGVSVSLTTICQAIYSLEYSYLRVSKAAVEQNDLPRQAFKGHAGQIVQFSDQPIFIDESAKDKKTYERRFGYAKKALYVLLQYVDYLHRRFMKELLTLIAFLLS
;
A
#
# COMPACT_ATOMS: atom_id res chain seq x y z
N MET A 1 23.23 24.58 -60.77
CA MET A 1 22.44 24.77 -59.53
C MET A 1 22.76 23.63 -58.57
N PRO A 2 23.63 23.80 -57.55
CA PRO A 2 23.77 22.78 -56.52
C PRO A 2 22.62 22.92 -55.52
N ARG A 3 21.94 21.81 -55.21
CA ARG A 3 20.93 21.74 -54.15
C ARG A 3 21.64 21.73 -52.81
N GLU A 4 21.30 22.68 -51.94
CA GLU A 4 21.73 22.68 -50.55
C GLU A 4 21.29 21.37 -49.88
N THR A 5 22.23 20.70 -49.20
CA THR A 5 21.96 19.55 -48.35
C THR A 5 21.17 20.00 -47.12
N PRO A 6 20.07 19.32 -46.75
CA PRO A 6 19.22 19.76 -45.64
C PRO A 6 19.96 19.60 -44.31
N PHE A 7 19.74 20.59 -43.43
CA PHE A 7 20.07 20.61 -42.00
C PHE A 7 20.34 19.22 -41.42
N ALA A 8 21.62 18.94 -41.11
CA ALA A 8 21.99 17.81 -40.30
C ALA A 8 21.26 17.92 -38.95
N LEU A 9 20.28 17.04 -38.72
CA LEU A 9 19.62 16.87 -37.43
C LEU A 9 20.69 16.57 -36.38
N GLN A 10 21.05 17.58 -35.57
CA GLN A 10 21.92 17.39 -34.42
C GLN A 10 21.23 16.41 -33.47
N ARG A 11 21.68 15.15 -33.48
CA ARG A 11 21.27 14.20 -32.45
C ARG A 11 21.74 14.74 -31.09
N PRO A 12 20.85 14.83 -30.08
CA PRO A 12 21.28 15.24 -28.75
C PRO A 12 22.38 14.29 -28.28
N LEU A 13 23.46 14.86 -27.73
CA LEU A 13 24.61 14.09 -27.25
C LEU A 13 24.14 13.01 -26.25
N PRO A 14 24.74 11.80 -26.27
CA PRO A 14 24.39 10.75 -25.33
C PRO A 14 24.55 11.29 -23.90
N ARG A 15 23.47 11.21 -23.10
CA ARG A 15 23.50 11.59 -21.68
C ARG A 15 24.62 10.80 -21.01
N LYS A 16 25.60 11.51 -20.44
CA LYS A 16 26.60 10.90 -19.56
C LYS A 16 25.85 10.21 -18.43
N PHE A 17 25.92 8.89 -18.36
CA PHE A 17 25.40 8.14 -17.22
C PHE A 17 26.10 8.67 -15.97
N GLY A 18 25.31 9.01 -14.95
CA GLY A 18 25.83 9.54 -13.69
C GLY A 18 26.75 8.55 -12.97
N PRO A 19 27.30 8.96 -11.81
CA PRO A 19 28.12 8.07 -10.97
C PRO A 19 27.41 6.74 -10.75
N SER A 20 28.17 5.64 -10.74
CA SER A 20 27.63 4.31 -10.44
C SER A 20 26.89 4.36 -9.10
N LEU A 21 25.58 4.16 -9.14
CA LEU A 21 24.75 4.07 -7.94
C LEU A 21 25.32 2.97 -7.04
N ILE A 22 25.57 3.29 -5.77
CA ILE A 22 26.00 2.32 -4.75
C ILE A 22 25.02 1.13 -4.70
N LEU A 23 23.74 1.40 -5.00
CA LEU A 23 22.71 0.39 -5.19
C LEU A 23 22.61 0.01 -6.68
N ASN A 24 23.05 -1.21 -6.99
CA ASN A 24 22.81 -1.88 -8.27
C ASN A 24 21.38 -2.49 -8.34
N SER A 25 20.97 -2.96 -9.51
CA SER A 25 19.66 -3.58 -9.77
C SER A 25 19.31 -4.73 -8.83
N VAL A 26 20.29 -5.56 -8.44
CA VAL A 26 20.10 -6.65 -7.48
C VAL A 26 19.63 -6.14 -6.12
N HIS A 27 20.22 -5.04 -5.64
CA HIS A 27 19.81 -4.44 -4.37
C HIS A 27 18.43 -3.79 -4.46
N LEU A 28 18.11 -3.16 -5.60
CA LEU A 28 16.79 -2.60 -5.85
C LEU A 28 15.70 -3.68 -5.85
N ASN A 29 15.95 -4.81 -6.51
CA ASN A 29 15.01 -5.95 -6.50
C ASN A 29 14.81 -6.52 -5.09
N TYR A 30 15.88 -6.57 -4.29
CA TYR A 30 15.75 -6.99 -2.89
C TYR A 30 14.92 -6.03 -2.05
N ILE A 31 15.14 -4.71 -2.21
CA ILE A 31 14.33 -3.69 -1.53
C ILE A 31 12.86 -3.81 -1.95
N GLU A 32 12.58 -4.00 -3.25
CA GLU A 32 11.23 -4.23 -3.74
C GLU A 32 10.60 -5.49 -3.11
N GLN A 33 11.37 -6.58 -3.01
CA GLN A 33 10.91 -7.81 -2.37
C GLN A 33 10.58 -7.60 -0.90
N LEU A 34 11.45 -6.92 -0.13
CA LEU A 34 11.19 -6.60 1.28
C LEU A 34 9.90 -5.80 1.46
N ILE A 35 9.69 -4.79 0.62
CA ILE A 35 8.49 -3.94 0.68
C ILE A 35 7.23 -4.72 0.27
N SER A 36 7.31 -5.58 -0.75
CA SER A 36 6.16 -6.39 -1.16
C SER A 36 5.75 -7.43 -0.11
N GLN A 37 6.71 -7.99 0.62
CA GLN A 37 6.46 -8.95 1.71
C GLN A 37 5.96 -8.26 2.98
N ASN A 38 6.51 -7.10 3.31
CA ASN A 38 6.10 -6.28 4.44
C ASN A 38 5.97 -4.81 4.01
N PRO A 39 4.78 -4.40 3.54
CA PRO A 39 4.53 -3.02 3.12
C PRO A 39 4.78 -1.99 4.22
N VAL A 40 4.79 -2.42 5.49
CA VAL A 40 4.89 -1.55 6.65
C VAL A 40 6.32 -1.46 7.19
N ILE A 41 7.30 -2.03 6.48
CA ILE A 41 8.72 -1.98 6.83
C ILE A 41 9.24 -0.54 6.90
N TYR A 42 10.11 -0.24 7.86
CA TYR A 42 10.75 1.08 7.95
C TYR A 42 12.06 1.13 7.16
N GLN A 43 12.52 2.36 6.84
CA GLN A 43 13.74 2.55 6.06
C GLN A 43 15.00 2.13 6.82
N ASP A 44 15.02 2.30 8.13
CA ASP A 44 16.09 1.85 9.04
C ASP A 44 16.14 0.32 9.16
N GLU A 45 15.00 -0.35 9.12
CA GLU A 45 14.94 -1.81 9.01
C GLU A 45 15.58 -2.28 7.69
N ILE A 46 15.23 -1.66 6.56
CA ILE A 46 15.87 -1.93 5.26
C ILE A 46 17.38 -1.62 5.33
N GLN A 47 17.77 -0.52 5.98
CA GLN A 47 19.17 -0.13 6.17
C GLN A 47 19.96 -1.17 6.97
N THR A 48 19.32 -1.83 7.93
CA THR A 48 19.94 -2.86 8.75
C THR A 48 20.06 -4.19 8.00
N LEU A 49 19.07 -4.51 7.14
CA LEU A 49 19.03 -5.75 6.37
C LEU A 49 20.03 -5.76 5.20
N LEU A 50 20.25 -4.62 4.53
CA LEU A 50 21.14 -4.54 3.37
C LEU A 50 22.60 -4.96 3.66
N PRO A 51 23.25 -4.49 4.74
CA PRO A 51 24.57 -4.96 5.14
C PRO A 51 24.59 -6.45 5.48
N SER A 52 23.55 -6.96 6.13
CA SER A 52 23.49 -8.38 6.52
C SER A 52 23.41 -9.32 5.33
N THR A 53 22.75 -8.91 4.25
CA THR A 53 22.56 -9.73 3.04
C THR A 53 23.65 -9.51 1.99
N PHE A 54 24.14 -8.28 1.81
CA PHE A 54 25.04 -7.91 0.71
C PHE A 54 26.35 -7.24 1.15
N GLY A 55 26.55 -6.97 2.44
CA GLY A 55 27.72 -6.23 2.93
C GLY A 55 27.73 -4.75 2.54
N VAL A 56 26.61 -4.22 2.03
CA VAL A 56 26.50 -2.84 1.54
C VAL A 56 25.82 -1.96 2.59
N SER A 57 26.53 -0.92 3.03
CA SER A 57 25.99 0.13 3.90
C SER A 57 25.61 1.36 3.09
N VAL A 58 24.38 1.82 3.26
CA VAL A 58 23.82 3.01 2.58
C VAL A 58 23.12 3.90 3.59
N SER A 59 22.99 5.19 3.28
CA SER A 59 22.21 6.10 4.11
C SER A 59 20.70 5.89 3.90
N LEU A 60 19.90 6.32 4.88
CA LEU A 60 18.44 6.38 4.76
C LEU A 60 17.99 7.20 3.53
N THR A 61 18.71 8.27 3.20
CA THR A 61 18.42 9.10 2.02
C THR A 61 18.59 8.32 0.72
N THR A 62 19.61 7.47 0.60
CA THR A 62 19.81 6.59 -0.55
C THR A 62 18.70 5.54 -0.65
N ILE A 63 18.26 4.98 0.48
CA ILE A 63 17.12 4.05 0.52
C ILE A 63 15.84 4.76 0.07
N CYS A 64 15.58 5.97 0.58
CA CYS A 64 14.42 6.76 0.18
C CYS A 64 14.40 7.04 -1.33
N GLN A 65 15.54 7.41 -1.92
CA GLN A 65 15.68 7.60 -3.37
C GLN A 65 15.47 6.28 -4.13
N ALA A 66 16.00 5.16 -3.64
CA ALA A 66 15.80 3.85 -4.23
C ALA A 66 14.32 3.45 -4.25
N ILE A 67 13.61 3.60 -3.13
CA ILE A 67 12.16 3.34 -3.01
C ILE A 67 11.37 4.23 -3.98
N TYR A 68 11.74 5.51 -4.09
CA TYR A 68 11.10 6.42 -5.03
C TYR A 68 11.32 6.01 -6.49
N SER A 69 12.52 5.53 -6.82
CA SER A 69 12.87 5.01 -8.15
C SER A 69 12.12 3.73 -8.52
N LEU A 70 11.76 2.92 -7.52
CA LEU A 70 10.90 1.73 -7.66
C LEU A 70 9.40 2.07 -7.72
N GLU A 71 9.07 3.37 -7.82
CA GLU A 71 7.71 3.88 -7.89
C GLU A 71 6.84 3.55 -6.66
N TYR A 72 7.43 3.36 -5.49
CA TYR A 72 6.68 3.25 -4.24
C TYR A 72 6.44 4.63 -3.61
N SER A 73 5.30 4.76 -2.92
CA SER A 73 4.93 5.92 -2.13
C SER A 73 4.64 5.50 -0.69
N TYR A 74 5.04 6.34 0.26
CA TYR A 74 4.74 6.14 1.68
C TYR A 74 3.37 6.77 2.01
N LEU A 75 2.43 5.95 2.45
CA LEU A 75 1.03 6.30 2.63
C LEU A 75 0.54 5.87 4.00
N ARG A 76 -0.52 6.54 4.48
CA ARG A 76 -1.18 6.16 5.72
C ARG A 76 -1.94 4.85 5.51
N VAL A 77 -1.67 3.86 6.35
CA VAL A 77 -2.42 2.60 6.37
C VAL A 77 -3.78 2.90 6.98
N SER A 78 -4.84 2.80 6.19
CA SER A 78 -6.20 2.78 6.72
C SER A 78 -6.43 1.40 7.34
N LYS A 79 -6.46 1.34 8.67
CA LYS A 79 -7.06 0.19 9.34
C LYS A 79 -8.56 0.30 9.09
N ALA A 80 -9.09 -0.43 8.11
CA ALA A 80 -10.51 -0.71 8.13
C ALA A 80 -10.76 -1.40 9.48
N ALA A 81 -11.55 -0.76 10.36
CA ALA A 81 -11.87 -1.36 11.65
C ALA A 81 -12.43 -2.75 11.37
N VAL A 82 -11.97 -3.78 12.09
CA VAL A 82 -12.55 -5.13 12.02
C VAL A 82 -14.07 -5.09 12.21
N GLU A 83 -14.56 -4.07 12.92
CA GLU A 83 -15.97 -3.72 13.12
C GLU A 83 -16.76 -3.36 11.84
N GLN A 84 -16.08 -2.97 10.76
CA GLN A 84 -16.69 -2.74 9.45
C GLN A 84 -16.78 -4.01 8.59
N ASN A 85 -16.24 -5.13 9.06
CA ASN A 85 -16.52 -6.42 8.44
C ASN A 85 -17.95 -6.84 8.81
N ASP A 86 -18.81 -6.95 7.80
CA ASP A 86 -20.24 -7.20 8.00
C ASP A 86 -20.51 -8.57 8.65
N LEU A 87 -19.65 -9.57 8.44
CA LEU A 87 -19.81 -10.91 9.01
C LEU A 87 -19.74 -10.93 10.55
N PRO A 88 -18.65 -10.49 11.20
CA PRO A 88 -18.58 -10.44 12.66
C PRO A 88 -19.61 -9.45 13.24
N ARG A 89 -19.94 -8.38 12.50
CA ARG A 89 -20.96 -7.42 12.91
C ARG A 89 -22.37 -8.03 12.93
N GLN A 90 -22.71 -8.84 11.93
CA GLN A 90 -23.99 -9.57 11.89
C GLN A 90 -24.06 -10.65 12.97
N ALA A 91 -22.97 -11.39 13.19
CA ALA A 91 -22.90 -12.37 14.27
C ALA A 91 -23.10 -11.72 15.66
N PHE A 92 -22.44 -10.59 15.90
CA PHE A 92 -22.63 -9.81 17.12
C PHE A 92 -24.06 -9.31 17.29
N LYS A 93 -24.67 -8.75 16.23
CA LYS A 93 -26.07 -8.30 16.25
C LYS A 93 -27.04 -9.44 16.53
N GLY A 94 -26.81 -10.62 15.94
CA GLY A 94 -27.61 -11.81 16.18
C GLY A 94 -27.51 -12.26 17.64
N HIS A 95 -26.30 -12.29 18.19
CA HIS A 95 -26.09 -12.65 19.59
C HIS A 95 -26.67 -11.61 20.56
N ALA A 96 -26.47 -10.32 20.30
CA ALA A 96 -27.02 -9.24 21.11
C ALA A 96 -28.56 -9.25 21.10
N GLY A 97 -29.20 -9.53 19.95
CA GLY A 97 -30.65 -9.66 19.85
C GLY A 97 -31.23 -10.88 20.57
N GLN A 98 -30.42 -11.90 20.88
CA GLN A 98 -30.84 -13.02 21.72
C GLN A 98 -30.83 -12.66 23.22
N ILE A 99 -29.95 -11.71 23.61
CA ILE A 99 -29.74 -11.31 25.01
C ILE A 99 -30.64 -10.12 25.39
N VAL A 100 -30.78 -9.14 24.49
CA VAL A 100 -31.55 -7.91 24.71
C VAL A 100 -32.97 -8.14 24.19
N GLN A 101 -33.90 -8.44 25.11
CA GLN A 101 -35.29 -8.73 24.77
C GLN A 101 -36.18 -7.49 24.75
N PHE A 102 -35.76 -6.42 25.44
CA PHE A 102 -36.50 -5.15 25.55
C PHE A 102 -35.57 -3.96 25.27
N SER A 103 -36.11 -2.90 24.66
CA SER A 103 -35.32 -1.73 24.23
C SER A 103 -34.63 -0.97 25.36
N ASP A 104 -35.08 -1.16 26.60
CA ASP A 104 -34.74 -0.32 27.75
C ASP A 104 -33.63 -0.95 28.62
N GLN A 105 -33.15 -2.15 28.22
CA GLN A 105 -32.15 -2.93 28.95
C GLN A 105 -30.68 -2.61 28.68
N PRO A 106 -30.24 -2.16 27.47
CA PRO A 106 -28.82 -2.10 27.21
C PRO A 106 -28.21 -0.83 27.82
N ILE A 107 -27.46 -1.00 28.91
CA ILE A 107 -26.55 0.02 29.43
C ILE A 107 -25.17 -0.25 28.81
N PHE A 108 -24.80 0.54 27.81
CA PHE A 108 -23.47 0.48 27.22
C PHE A 108 -22.50 1.32 28.06
N ILE A 109 -21.68 0.65 28.85
CA ILE A 109 -20.53 1.27 29.50
C ILE A 109 -19.36 1.11 28.53
N ASP A 110 -19.11 2.12 27.71
CA ASP A 110 -17.86 2.18 26.96
C ASP A 110 -16.75 2.53 27.96
N GLU A 111 -16.16 1.49 28.50
CA GLU A 111 -14.91 1.59 29.23
C GLU A 111 -13.89 2.06 28.19
N SER A 112 -13.69 3.38 28.12
CA SER A 112 -12.73 4.02 27.22
C SER A 112 -11.34 3.58 27.62
N ALA A 113 -10.99 2.39 27.13
CA ALA A 113 -9.76 1.70 27.43
C ALA A 113 -8.62 2.63 27.05
N LYS A 114 -7.88 3.04 28.09
CA LYS A 114 -6.60 3.74 28.02
C LYS A 114 -5.87 3.34 26.75
N ASP A 115 -5.81 4.29 25.81
CA ASP A 115 -5.42 4.12 24.42
C ASP A 115 -4.17 3.21 24.31
N LYS A 116 -4.35 1.92 23.98
CA LYS A 116 -3.25 1.00 23.63
C LYS A 116 -2.69 1.31 22.23
N LYS A 117 -2.67 2.59 21.86
CA LYS A 117 -2.31 3.11 20.52
C LYS A 117 -0.83 3.06 20.19
N THR A 118 -0.01 2.44 21.03
CA THR A 118 1.44 2.70 21.07
C THR A 118 2.28 1.73 20.23
N TYR A 119 1.74 0.61 19.73
CA TYR A 119 2.56 -0.39 19.01
C TYR A 119 2.17 -0.68 17.56
N GLU A 120 1.08 -0.09 17.04
CA GLU A 120 0.65 -0.36 15.68
C GLU A 120 1.24 0.63 14.67
N ARG A 121 1.84 0.10 13.60
CA ARG A 121 2.39 0.90 12.50
C ARG A 121 1.25 1.56 11.70
N ARG A 122 1.34 2.87 11.49
CA ARG A 122 0.28 3.70 10.87
C ARG A 122 0.50 4.02 9.39
N PHE A 123 1.67 3.68 8.86
CA PHE A 123 2.10 4.06 7.53
C PHE A 123 2.86 2.90 6.89
N GLY A 124 2.79 2.81 5.57
CA GLY A 124 3.46 1.79 4.78
C GLY A 124 3.61 2.21 3.33
N TYR A 125 4.24 1.38 2.53
CA TYR A 125 4.53 1.61 1.13
C TYR A 125 3.51 0.94 0.23
N ALA A 126 3.13 1.63 -0.84
CA ALA A 126 2.37 1.05 -1.95
C ALA A 126 2.94 1.52 -3.29
N LYS A 127 2.87 0.68 -4.33
CA LYS A 127 3.23 1.10 -5.69
C LYS A 127 2.30 2.23 -6.14
N LYS A 128 2.85 3.27 -6.76
CA LYS A 128 2.11 4.43 -7.27
C LYS A 128 1.02 4.03 -8.26
N ALA A 129 1.28 3.08 -9.16
CA ALA A 129 0.27 2.56 -10.08
C ALA A 129 -0.87 1.80 -9.36
N LEU A 130 -0.53 1.05 -8.30
CA LEU A 130 -1.50 0.36 -7.45
C LEU A 130 -2.30 1.33 -6.59
N TYR A 131 -1.77 2.50 -6.22
CA TYR A 131 -2.53 3.52 -5.52
C TYR A 131 -3.64 4.11 -6.40
N VAL A 132 -3.35 4.35 -7.69
CA VAL A 132 -4.38 4.77 -8.65
C VAL A 132 -5.45 3.69 -8.75
N LEU A 133 -5.07 2.41 -8.85
CA LEU A 133 -6.02 1.31 -8.93
C LEU A 133 -6.73 0.99 -7.62
N LEU A 134 -6.10 1.11 -6.45
CA LEU A 134 -6.76 0.88 -5.15
C LEU A 134 -7.75 1.99 -4.85
N GLN A 135 -7.43 3.25 -5.18
CA GLN A 135 -8.42 4.31 -5.17
C GLN A 135 -9.58 4.04 -6.15
N TYR A 136 -9.31 3.43 -7.30
CA TYR A 136 -10.31 3.11 -8.33
C TYR A 136 -11.12 1.82 -8.01
N VAL A 137 -10.50 0.82 -7.38
CA VAL A 137 -11.06 -0.48 -7.00
C VAL A 137 -11.80 -0.36 -5.67
N ASP A 138 -11.33 0.41 -4.70
CA ASP A 138 -12.16 0.75 -3.52
C ASP A 138 -13.43 1.50 -3.92
N TYR A 139 -13.38 2.25 -5.03
CA TYR A 139 -14.53 2.95 -5.61
C TYR A 139 -15.44 2.02 -6.43
N LEU A 140 -14.89 1.14 -7.27
CA LEU A 140 -15.65 0.23 -8.15
C LEU A 140 -16.12 -1.05 -7.45
N HIS A 141 -15.35 -1.62 -6.52
CA HIS A 141 -15.71 -2.85 -5.80
C HIS A 141 -16.92 -2.63 -4.89
N ARG A 142 -17.10 -1.43 -4.33
CA ARG A 142 -18.31 -1.02 -3.58
C ARG A 142 -19.56 -0.86 -4.46
N ARG A 143 -19.40 -0.61 -5.77
CA ARG A 143 -20.52 -0.37 -6.71
C ARG A 143 -20.87 -1.60 -7.55
N PHE A 144 -19.90 -2.42 -7.94
CA PHE A 144 -20.13 -3.57 -8.84
C PHE A 144 -20.46 -4.88 -8.09
N MET A 145 -19.90 -5.11 -6.89
CA MET A 145 -20.19 -6.34 -6.13
C MET A 145 -21.63 -6.40 -5.59
N LYS A 146 -22.28 -5.25 -5.38
CA LYS A 146 -23.71 -5.21 -4.99
C LYS A 146 -24.60 -5.70 -6.12
N GLU A 147 -24.39 -5.23 -7.35
CA GLU A 147 -25.18 -5.64 -8.52
C GLU A 147 -24.96 -7.13 -8.86
N LEU A 148 -23.71 -7.60 -8.80
CA LEU A 148 -23.35 -8.96 -9.21
C LEU A 148 -23.80 -10.03 -8.19
N LEU A 149 -23.72 -9.75 -6.89
CA LEU A 149 -24.26 -10.64 -5.85
C LEU A 149 -25.80 -10.66 -5.84
N THR A 150 -26.46 -9.55 -6.16
CA THR A 150 -27.93 -9.50 -6.24
C THR A 150 -28.44 -10.28 -7.45
N LEU A 151 -27.76 -10.20 -8.59
CA LEU A 151 -28.09 -10.99 -9.79
C LEU A 151 -27.84 -12.48 -9.60
N ILE A 152 -26.74 -12.86 -8.94
CA ILE A 152 -26.45 -14.28 -8.63
C ILE A 152 -27.48 -14.84 -7.63
N ALA A 153 -27.89 -14.06 -6.61
CA ALA A 153 -28.91 -14.48 -5.66
C ALA A 153 -30.31 -14.63 -6.30
N PHE A 154 -30.64 -13.80 -7.29
CA PHE A 154 -31.90 -13.88 -8.05
C PHE A 154 -31.92 -15.04 -9.04
N LEU A 155 -30.76 -15.47 -9.57
CA LEU A 155 -30.65 -16.63 -10.46
C LEU A 155 -30.57 -17.98 -9.71
N LEU A 156 -30.32 -17.96 -8.40
CA LEU A 156 -30.21 -19.14 -7.54
C LEU A 156 -31.40 -19.31 -6.58
N SER A 157 -32.44 -18.48 -6.69
CA SER A 157 -33.75 -18.62 -6.01
C SER A 157 -34.83 -19.00 -7.00
#